data_AF-A0A1A9ZGW7-F1
#
_entry.id   AF-A0A1A9ZGW7-F1
#
_cell.length_a   1.000
_cell.length_b   1.000
_cell.length_c   1.000
_cell.angle_alpha   90.00
_cell.angle_beta   90.00
_cell.angle_gamma   90.00
#
_symmetry.space_group_name_H-M   'P 1'
#
loop_
_entity.id
_entity.type
_entity.pdbx_description
1 polymer ?
#
loop_
_entity_poly.entity_id
_entity_poly.type
_entity_poly.pdbx_seq_one_letter_code
_entity_poly.pdbx_strand_id
1 'polypeptide(L)'
;MKSKYETMKVIYYRSKLDWYWAPVFVAFWFLLFYIVVISSFNNFPENVAIAEEMNNTDRFIGERAENVLMRLSKIGPKVVGSPANEQSAVQFLLNELSKIREDARHDIYIIQEDVQIASGNYVLWEMVNIYQSIQNVVVKVTPRNSESSSSLLLNSHYDTVPGSSGAGDSGLMIAVMLETLRVITKRETILKHSIIFLFNGAEENPLQGSHAFITQHEWAANVK
;
A
#
# COMPACT_ATOMS: atom_id res chain seq x y z
N MET A 1 28.61 -31.77 -36.78
CA MET A 1 28.58 -30.29 -36.66
C MET A 1 27.64 -29.75 -37.71
N LYS A 2 26.41 -29.35 -37.35
CA LYS A 2 25.52 -28.66 -38.31
C LYS A 2 26.05 -27.24 -38.53
N SER A 3 26.19 -26.88 -39.80
CA SER A 3 26.71 -25.60 -40.26
C SER A 3 25.87 -24.44 -39.71
N LYS A 4 26.53 -23.35 -39.31
CA LYS A 4 25.93 -22.07 -38.82
C LYS A 4 24.84 -21.52 -39.75
N TYR A 5 24.87 -21.93 -41.02
CA TYR A 5 23.91 -21.55 -42.07
C TYR A 5 22.59 -22.35 -42.04
N GLU A 6 22.58 -23.60 -41.53
CA GLU A 6 21.34 -24.36 -41.36
C GLU A 6 20.49 -23.83 -40.20
N THR A 7 21.14 -23.37 -39.12
CA THR A 7 20.46 -22.77 -37.97
C THR A 7 19.78 -21.45 -38.33
N MET A 8 20.35 -20.67 -39.27
CA MET A 8 19.74 -19.44 -39.79
C MET A 8 18.45 -19.69 -40.57
N LYS A 9 18.35 -20.78 -41.34
CA LYS A 9 17.12 -21.12 -42.10
C LYS A 9 15.95 -21.49 -41.17
N VAL A 10 16.24 -22.15 -40.05
CA VAL A 10 15.22 -22.51 -39.04
C VAL A 10 14.64 -21.25 -38.36
N ILE A 11 15.44 -20.19 -38.20
CA ILE A 11 14.98 -18.92 -37.61
C ILE A 11 14.08 -18.14 -38.59
N TYR A 12 14.36 -18.21 -39.90
CA TYR A 12 13.55 -17.54 -40.93
C TYR A 12 12.25 -18.26 -41.30
N TYR A 13 12.15 -19.57 -41.02
CA TYR A 13 10.93 -20.38 -41.21
C TYR A 13 10.04 -20.46 -39.96
N ARG A 14 10.07 -19.45 -39.08
CA ARG A 14 8.91 -19.22 -38.20
C ARG A 14 7.76 -18.79 -39.11
N SER A 15 6.72 -19.62 -39.22
CA SER A 15 5.51 -19.28 -39.96
C SER A 15 5.03 -17.90 -39.54
N LYS A 16 5.26 -16.91 -40.40
CA LYS A 16 4.62 -15.61 -40.26
C LYS A 16 3.16 -15.87 -40.60
N LEU A 17 2.26 -15.58 -39.67
CA LEU A 17 0.83 -15.56 -39.96
C LEU A 17 0.62 -14.74 -41.23
N ASP A 18 -0.07 -15.33 -42.22
CA ASP A 18 -0.36 -14.62 -43.46
C ASP A 18 -1.21 -13.38 -43.17
N TRP A 19 -1.02 -12.34 -43.99
CA TRP A 19 -1.63 -11.01 -43.77
C TRP A 19 -3.16 -11.02 -43.65
N TYR A 20 -3.84 -11.99 -44.28
CA TYR A 20 -5.29 -12.11 -44.22
C TYR A 20 -5.81 -12.60 -42.85
N TRP A 21 -4.93 -13.04 -41.94
CA TRP A 21 -5.26 -13.30 -40.53
C TRP A 21 -5.24 -12.04 -39.65
N ALA A 22 -4.70 -10.92 -40.14
CA ALA A 22 -4.62 -9.68 -39.37
C ALA A 22 -6.01 -9.20 -38.87
N PRO A 23 -7.10 -9.25 -39.65
CA PRO A 23 -8.43 -8.90 -39.15
C PRO A 23 -8.91 -9.80 -38.02
N VAL A 24 -8.63 -11.11 -38.09
CA VAL A 24 -9.01 -12.09 -37.05
C VAL A 24 -8.23 -11.82 -35.76
N PHE A 25 -6.94 -11.53 -35.87
CA PHE A 25 -6.10 -11.17 -34.73
C PHE A 25 -6.59 -9.89 -34.04
N VAL A 26 -6.88 -8.83 -34.81
CA VAL A 26 -7.44 -7.58 -34.27
C VAL A 26 -8.81 -7.82 -33.63
N ALA A 27 -9.69 -8.58 -34.29
CA ALA A 27 -11.01 -8.91 -33.76
C ALA A 27 -10.90 -9.71 -32.44
N PHE A 28 -9.96 -10.66 -32.35
CA PHE A 28 -9.70 -11.42 -31.13
C PHE A 28 -9.29 -10.49 -29.97
N TRP A 29 -8.33 -9.59 -30.18
CA TRP A 29 -7.91 -8.67 -29.12
C TRP A 29 -8.99 -7.65 -28.75
N PHE A 30 -9.76 -7.18 -29.73
CA PHE A 30 -10.89 -6.30 -29.48
C PHE A 30 -11.98 -6.99 -28.66
N LEU A 31 -12.32 -8.24 -29.01
CA LEU A 31 -13.27 -9.05 -28.26
C LEU A 31 -12.75 -9.35 -26.86
N LEU A 32 -11.48 -9.71 -26.71
CA LEU A 32 -10.85 -9.96 -25.42
C LEU A 32 -10.86 -8.70 -24.55
N PHE A 33 -10.52 -7.53 -25.12
CA PHE A 33 -10.62 -6.25 -24.44
C PHE A 33 -12.05 -5.99 -23.96
N TYR A 34 -13.06 -6.18 -24.83
CA TYR A 34 -14.44 -5.94 -24.47
C TYR A 34 -14.90 -6.89 -23.35
N ILE A 35 -14.64 -8.20 -23.49
CA ILE A 35 -15.04 -9.21 -22.50
C ILE A 35 -14.36 -8.95 -21.16
N VAL A 36 -13.06 -8.68 -21.14
CA VAL A 36 -12.31 -8.53 -19.89
C VAL A 36 -12.52 -7.15 -19.27
N VAL A 37 -12.29 -6.08 -20.02
CA VAL A 37 -12.28 -4.72 -19.48
C VAL A 37 -13.69 -4.23 -19.16
N ILE A 38 -14.66 -4.44 -20.05
CA ILE A 38 -16.04 -3.98 -19.79
C ILE A 38 -16.69 -4.81 -18.69
N SER A 39 -16.47 -6.14 -18.68
CA SER A 39 -16.95 -6.97 -17.58
C SER A 39 -16.30 -6.56 -16.26
N SER A 40 -14.99 -6.32 -16.23
CA SER A 40 -14.31 -5.82 -15.03
C SER A 40 -14.87 -4.47 -14.59
N PHE A 41 -15.07 -3.53 -15.52
CA PHE A 41 -15.54 -2.19 -15.22
C PHE A 41 -16.94 -2.19 -14.59
N ASN A 42 -17.84 -3.01 -15.12
CA ASN A 42 -19.21 -3.12 -14.62
C ASN A 42 -19.35 -3.99 -13.36
N ASN A 43 -18.29 -4.69 -12.94
CA ASN A 43 -18.26 -5.49 -11.71
C ASN A 43 -17.54 -4.78 -10.55
N PHE A 44 -17.06 -3.55 -10.73
CA PHE A 44 -16.52 -2.80 -9.61
C PHE A 44 -17.61 -2.39 -8.62
N PRO A 45 -17.30 -2.30 -7.31
CA PRO A 45 -18.22 -1.76 -6.33
C PRO A 45 -18.66 -0.34 -6.72
N GLU A 46 -19.91 0.01 -6.42
CA GLU A 46 -20.39 1.38 -6.59
C GLU A 46 -19.49 2.37 -5.82
N ASN A 47 -19.06 3.42 -6.50
CA ASN A 47 -18.28 4.49 -5.90
C ASN A 47 -19.17 5.34 -5.00
N VAL A 48 -18.73 5.54 -3.75
CA VAL A 48 -19.41 6.42 -2.78
C VAL A 48 -18.64 7.73 -2.72
N ALA A 49 -19.33 8.84 -2.91
CA ALA A 49 -18.75 10.18 -2.80
C ALA A 49 -18.67 10.64 -1.34
N ILE A 50 -17.81 11.62 -1.04
CA ILE A 50 -17.70 12.19 0.32
C ILE A 50 -19.04 12.78 0.78
N ALA A 51 -19.81 13.37 -0.13
CA ALA A 51 -21.13 13.94 0.17
C ALA A 51 -22.16 12.89 0.67
N GLU A 52 -21.92 11.61 0.41
CA GLU A 52 -22.82 10.51 0.75
C GLU A 52 -22.36 9.73 2.00
N GLU A 53 -21.28 10.17 2.67
CA GLU A 53 -20.70 9.48 3.83
C GLU A 53 -21.69 9.32 4.98
N MET A 54 -22.56 10.31 5.22
CA MET A 54 -23.53 10.26 6.33
C MET A 54 -24.44 9.02 6.26
N ASN A 55 -24.70 8.51 5.05
CA ASN A 55 -25.53 7.33 4.82
C ASN A 55 -24.70 6.05 4.60
N ASN A 56 -23.37 6.14 4.56
CA ASN A 56 -22.44 5.07 4.18
C ASN A 56 -21.16 5.09 5.05
N THR A 57 -21.32 5.27 6.36
CA THR A 57 -20.20 5.54 7.29
C THR A 57 -19.15 4.42 7.34
N ASP A 58 -19.55 3.19 7.02
CA ASP A 58 -18.76 1.95 7.05
C ASP A 58 -18.29 1.47 5.66
N ARG A 59 -18.46 2.29 4.62
CA ARG A 59 -17.99 2.02 3.26
C ARG A 59 -16.73 2.81 2.92
N PHE A 60 -15.88 2.20 2.10
CA PHE A 60 -14.69 2.85 1.56
C PHE A 60 -15.06 3.95 0.56
N ILE A 61 -14.50 5.15 0.73
CA ILE A 61 -14.75 6.33 -0.10
C ILE A 61 -13.53 6.58 -0.99
N GLY A 62 -13.65 6.25 -2.28
CA GLY A 62 -12.56 6.38 -3.26
C GLY A 62 -12.08 7.82 -3.43
N GLU A 63 -13.01 8.78 -3.47
CA GLU A 63 -12.71 10.21 -3.59
C GLU A 63 -11.82 10.72 -2.43
N ARG A 64 -12.05 10.24 -1.20
CA ARG A 64 -11.25 10.61 -0.02
C ARG A 64 -9.84 10.05 -0.13
N ALA A 65 -9.71 8.78 -0.49
CA ALA A 65 -8.42 8.14 -0.70
C ALA A 65 -7.62 8.84 -1.82
N GLU A 66 -8.26 9.20 -2.93
CA GLU A 66 -7.63 9.98 -4.01
C GLU A 66 -7.16 11.35 -3.53
N ASN A 67 -7.98 12.08 -2.77
CA ASN A 67 -7.63 13.37 -2.18
C ASN A 67 -6.44 13.27 -1.20
N VAL A 68 -6.37 12.20 -0.41
CA VAL A 68 -5.22 11.89 0.46
C VAL A 68 -3.97 11.63 -0.38
N LEU A 69 -4.08 10.78 -1.41
CA LEU A 69 -2.98 10.45 -2.33
C LEU A 69 -2.41 11.70 -3.02
N MET A 70 -3.29 12.57 -3.53
CA MET A 70 -2.86 13.81 -4.18
C MET A 70 -2.10 14.72 -3.21
N ARG A 71 -2.55 14.85 -1.95
CA ARG A 71 -1.86 15.67 -0.95
C ARG A 71 -0.52 15.05 -0.53
N LEU A 72 -0.47 13.74 -0.32
CA LEU A 72 0.78 13.01 0.00
C LEU A 72 1.80 13.11 -1.14
N SER A 73 1.34 13.00 -2.39
CA SER A 73 2.19 13.10 -3.58
C SER A 73 2.72 14.52 -3.78
N LYS A 74 1.93 15.55 -3.42
CA LYS A 74 2.32 16.97 -3.51
C LYS A 74 3.47 17.36 -2.57
N ILE A 75 3.77 16.56 -1.53
CA ILE A 75 4.98 16.72 -0.72
C ILE A 75 6.24 16.59 -1.59
N GLY A 76 6.16 15.84 -2.69
CA GLY A 76 7.27 15.51 -3.57
C GLY A 76 8.00 14.23 -3.11
N PRO A 77 9.26 14.05 -3.57
CA PRO A 77 10.08 12.92 -3.17
C PRO A 77 10.34 12.91 -1.66
N LYS A 78 10.02 11.78 -1.01
CA LYS A 78 10.20 11.51 0.42
C LYS A 78 11.34 10.51 0.57
N VAL A 79 12.53 10.89 0.12
CA VAL A 79 13.73 10.06 0.27
C VAL A 79 14.09 9.96 1.75
N VAL A 80 14.42 8.76 2.23
CA VAL A 80 14.82 8.52 3.64
C VAL A 80 15.91 9.52 4.07
N GLY A 81 15.75 10.10 5.27
CA GLY A 81 16.65 11.12 5.81
C GLY A 81 16.41 12.55 5.30
N SER A 82 15.54 12.75 4.31
CA SER A 82 15.13 14.09 3.87
C SER A 82 14.07 14.69 4.81
N PRO A 83 13.97 16.03 4.92
CA PRO A 83 12.88 16.67 5.67
C PRO A 83 11.48 16.31 5.14
N ALA A 84 11.36 15.99 3.86
CA ALA A 84 10.12 15.55 3.25
C ALA A 84 9.65 14.20 3.85
N ASN A 85 10.57 13.25 4.06
CA ASN A 85 10.28 11.96 4.68
C ASN A 85 10.13 12.07 6.19
N GLU A 86 11.14 12.61 6.87
CA GLU A 86 11.27 12.55 8.34
C GLU A 86 10.38 13.55 9.09
N GLN A 87 9.85 14.56 8.40
CA GLN A 87 9.02 15.60 9.03
C GLN A 87 7.69 15.77 8.30
N SER A 88 7.72 16.07 6.99
CA SER A 88 6.49 16.42 6.27
C SER A 88 5.55 15.23 6.10
N ALA A 89 6.07 14.06 5.71
CA ALA A 89 5.27 12.85 5.56
C ALA A 89 4.77 12.32 6.92
N VAL A 90 5.64 12.29 7.94
CA VAL A 90 5.24 11.90 9.31
C VAL A 90 4.14 12.82 9.84
N GLN A 91 4.32 14.14 9.77
CA GLN A 91 3.30 15.09 10.22
C GLN A 91 2.00 14.96 9.40
N PHE A 92 2.10 14.71 8.09
CA PHE A 92 0.93 14.46 7.27
C PHE A 92 0.15 13.23 7.75
N LEU A 93 0.84 12.11 8.01
CA LEU A 93 0.21 10.89 8.52
C LEU A 93 -0.44 11.13 9.88
N LEU A 94 0.26 11.75 10.83
CA LEU A 94 -0.28 12.07 12.16
C LEU A 94 -1.53 12.97 12.07
N ASN A 95 -1.56 13.93 11.14
CA ASN A 95 -2.71 14.79 10.92
C ASN A 95 -3.92 14.01 10.36
N GLU A 96 -3.70 13.07 9.44
CA GLU A 96 -4.78 12.23 8.92
C GLU A 96 -5.28 11.24 9.99
N LEU A 97 -4.37 10.68 10.79
CA LEU A 97 -4.69 9.79 11.90
C LEU A 97 -5.48 10.49 13.00
N SER A 98 -5.13 11.73 13.37
CA SER A 98 -5.89 12.52 14.35
C SER A 98 -7.35 12.68 13.94
N LYS A 99 -7.60 13.00 12.65
CA LYS A 99 -8.97 13.12 12.11
C LYS A 99 -9.72 11.80 12.21
N ILE A 100 -9.08 10.69 11.85
CA ILE A 100 -9.70 9.36 11.92
C ILE A 100 -10.00 8.99 13.37
N ARG A 101 -9.11 9.31 14.30
CA ARG A 101 -9.26 9.04 15.72
C ARG A 101 -10.40 9.86 16.32
N GLU A 102 -10.50 11.15 16.02
CA GLU A 102 -11.57 12.04 16.51
C GLU A 102 -12.97 11.55 16.09
N ASP A 103 -13.06 10.98 14.89
CA ASP A 103 -14.30 10.45 14.31
C ASP A 103 -14.59 8.97 14.66
N ALA A 104 -13.70 8.31 15.40
CA ALA A 104 -13.79 6.88 15.65
C ALA A 104 -14.83 6.53 16.72
N ARG A 105 -15.38 5.31 16.64
CA ARG A 105 -16.23 4.75 17.69
C ARG A 105 -15.42 4.25 18.88
N HIS A 106 -15.11 5.18 19.78
CA HIS A 106 -14.36 4.93 21.01
C HIS A 106 -15.10 4.05 22.02
N ASP A 107 -16.39 3.82 21.86
CA ASP A 107 -17.17 2.84 22.62
C ASP A 107 -16.82 1.39 22.23
N ILE A 108 -16.36 1.16 20.99
CA ILE A 108 -16.00 -0.17 20.48
C ILE A 108 -14.49 -0.37 20.39
N TYR A 109 -13.76 0.65 19.91
CA TYR A 109 -12.35 0.54 19.56
C TYR A 109 -11.45 1.40 20.44
N ILE A 110 -10.30 0.83 20.81
CA ILE A 110 -9.15 1.52 21.37
C ILE A 110 -8.15 1.71 20.23
N ILE A 111 -7.76 2.96 19.97
CA ILE A 111 -6.79 3.32 18.95
C ILE A 111 -5.54 3.84 19.65
N GLN A 112 -4.40 3.22 19.38
CA GLN A 112 -3.10 3.61 19.90
C GLN A 112 -2.19 3.93 18.72
N GLU A 113 -1.46 5.03 18.82
CA GLU A 113 -0.54 5.52 17.80
C GLU A 113 0.86 5.61 18.41
N ASP A 114 1.88 5.24 17.66
CA ASP A 114 3.28 5.43 18.03
C ASP A 114 4.10 5.88 16.80
N VAL A 115 5.09 6.73 17.04
CA VAL A 115 6.11 7.06 16.04
C VAL A 115 7.39 6.36 16.45
N GLN A 116 7.61 5.18 15.87
CA GLN A 116 8.78 4.38 16.17
C GLN A 116 10.02 5.04 15.57
N ILE A 117 11.03 5.30 16.39
CA ILE A 117 12.37 5.69 15.94
C ILE A 117 13.31 4.53 16.23
N ALA A 118 13.96 3.99 15.20
CA ALA A 118 14.75 2.77 15.33
C ALA A 118 16.07 2.84 14.56
N SER A 119 17.05 2.08 15.05
CA SER A 119 18.35 1.87 14.42
C SER A 119 18.66 0.39 14.39
N GLY A 120 19.43 -0.07 13.42
CA GLY A 120 19.73 -1.49 13.31
C GLY A 120 20.54 -1.84 12.09
N ASN A 121 20.75 -3.15 11.92
CA ASN A 121 21.51 -3.69 10.81
C ASN A 121 21.08 -5.12 10.50
N TYR A 122 21.26 -5.52 9.26
CA TYR A 122 21.01 -6.87 8.77
C TYR A 122 21.80 -7.11 7.49
N VAL A 123 21.89 -8.38 7.08
CA VAL A 123 22.45 -8.75 5.77
C VAL A 123 21.30 -9.18 4.87
N LEU A 124 21.21 -8.57 3.71
CA LEU A 124 20.25 -8.92 2.67
C LEU A 124 20.99 -8.95 1.33
N TRP A 125 20.85 -10.04 0.57
CA TRP A 125 21.51 -10.24 -0.72
C TRP A 125 23.03 -9.97 -0.67
N GLU A 126 23.70 -10.49 0.35
CA GLU A 126 25.15 -10.32 0.58
C GLU A 126 25.57 -8.86 0.88
N MET A 127 24.63 -7.93 0.99
CA MET A 127 24.86 -6.54 1.35
C MET A 127 24.58 -6.31 2.82
N VAL A 128 25.54 -5.69 3.51
CA VAL A 128 25.36 -5.21 4.89
C VAL A 128 24.54 -3.92 4.84
N ASN A 129 23.34 -3.98 5.39
CA ASN A 129 22.47 -2.82 5.56
C ASN A 129 22.60 -2.33 7.01
N ILE A 130 22.86 -1.03 7.18
CA ILE A 130 22.91 -0.37 8.48
C ILE A 130 22.07 0.90 8.36
N TYR A 131 21.23 1.14 9.35
CA TYR A 131 20.36 2.30 9.40
C TYR A 131 20.33 2.89 10.81
N GLN A 132 20.11 4.21 10.87
CA GLN A 132 20.09 4.95 12.12
C GLN A 132 18.90 5.91 12.12
N SER A 133 18.15 5.88 13.21
CA SER A 133 17.07 6.82 13.51
C SER A 133 16.02 6.96 12.39
N ILE A 134 15.70 5.88 11.71
CA ILE A 134 14.57 5.87 10.76
C ILE A 134 13.25 5.91 11.54
N GLN A 135 12.20 6.38 10.88
CA GLN A 135 10.88 6.51 11.48
C GLN A 135 9.87 5.58 10.83
N ASN A 136 8.98 5.01 11.64
CA ASN A 136 7.71 4.44 11.20
C ASN A 136 6.57 5.12 11.96
N VAL A 137 5.41 5.26 11.32
CA VAL A 137 4.17 5.61 12.02
C VAL A 137 3.34 4.34 12.17
N VAL A 138 3.04 3.97 13.40
CA VAL A 138 2.38 2.71 13.73
C VAL A 138 1.07 2.99 14.43
N VAL A 139 -0.01 2.33 14.00
CA VAL A 139 -1.34 2.48 14.59
C VAL A 139 -1.93 1.13 14.91
N LYS A 140 -2.33 0.91 16.16
CA LYS A 140 -2.99 -0.31 16.60
C LYS A 140 -4.45 -0.02 16.93
N VAL A 141 -5.35 -0.74 16.26
CA VAL A 141 -6.78 -0.74 16.53
C VAL A 141 -7.12 -2.03 17.27
N THR A 142 -7.60 -1.89 18.50
CA THR A 142 -7.98 -3.02 19.36
C THR A 142 -9.44 -2.91 19.75
N PRO A 143 -10.26 -3.96 19.56
CA PRO A 143 -11.62 -3.96 20.09
C PRO A 143 -11.58 -4.03 21.62
N ARG A 144 -12.38 -3.24 22.33
CA ARG A 144 -12.35 -3.13 23.81
C ARG A 144 -12.48 -4.45 24.54
N ASN A 145 -13.30 -5.36 24.00
CA ASN A 145 -13.58 -6.67 24.58
C ASN A 145 -12.79 -7.79 23.88
N SER A 146 -11.62 -7.48 23.31
CA SER A 146 -10.78 -8.52 22.68
C SER A 146 -10.10 -9.38 23.74
N GLU A 147 -10.30 -10.70 23.66
CA GLU A 147 -9.55 -11.68 24.44
C GLU A 147 -8.29 -12.17 23.71
N SER A 148 -8.10 -11.75 22.45
CA SER A 148 -6.98 -12.19 21.61
C SER A 148 -5.77 -11.29 21.77
N SER A 149 -4.61 -11.88 22.06
CA SER A 149 -3.32 -11.20 21.96
C SER A 149 -2.76 -11.15 20.54
N SER A 150 -3.39 -11.83 19.58
CA SER A 150 -2.97 -11.85 18.17
C SER A 150 -3.46 -10.61 17.40
N SER A 151 -2.62 -10.10 16.52
CA SER A 151 -2.90 -8.95 15.65
C SER A 151 -2.61 -9.27 14.19
N LEU A 152 -3.41 -8.71 13.28
CA LEU A 152 -3.12 -8.67 11.85
C LEU A 152 -2.27 -7.44 11.53
N LEU A 153 -1.18 -7.61 10.78
CA LEU A 153 -0.37 -6.49 10.29
C LEU A 153 -0.78 -6.10 8.87
N LEU A 154 -1.12 -4.83 8.66
CA LEU A 154 -1.15 -4.19 7.34
C LEU A 154 0.05 -3.25 7.24
N ASN A 155 0.89 -3.45 6.22
CA ASN A 155 2.12 -2.69 6.03
C ASN A 155 2.15 -2.08 4.63
N SER A 156 2.52 -0.81 4.55
CA SER A 156 2.91 -0.13 3.32
C SER A 156 3.91 0.97 3.66
N HIS A 157 4.66 1.42 2.68
CA HIS A 157 5.69 2.43 2.88
C HIS A 157 5.32 3.79 2.27
N TYR A 158 5.76 4.85 2.92
CA TYR A 158 5.51 6.23 2.49
C TYR A 158 6.77 6.94 1.97
N ASP A 159 7.95 6.37 2.19
CA ASP A 159 9.18 6.84 1.59
C ASP A 159 9.19 6.57 0.08
N THR A 160 10.10 7.23 -0.63
CA THR A 160 10.19 7.13 -2.08
C THR A 160 11.64 7.10 -2.53
N VAL A 161 11.90 6.51 -3.70
CA VAL A 161 13.16 6.74 -4.42
C VAL A 161 13.40 8.21 -4.82
N PRO A 162 14.67 8.61 -5.06
CA PRO A 162 14.99 9.92 -5.61
C PRO A 162 14.26 10.23 -6.93
N GLY A 163 13.69 11.43 -7.02
CA GLY A 163 13.02 11.91 -8.23
C GLY A 163 11.59 11.40 -8.45
N SER A 164 11.08 10.50 -7.59
CA SER A 164 9.69 10.03 -7.63
C SER A 164 8.84 10.76 -6.59
N SER A 165 7.59 11.09 -6.91
CA SER A 165 6.62 11.54 -5.91
C SER A 165 6.07 10.38 -5.05
N GLY A 166 6.27 9.14 -5.52
CA GLY A 166 5.78 7.92 -4.89
C GLY A 166 4.27 7.71 -4.97
N ALA A 167 3.59 8.29 -5.97
CA ALA A 167 2.14 8.17 -6.08
C ALA A 167 1.68 6.71 -6.24
N GLY A 168 2.31 5.97 -7.17
CA GLY A 168 2.04 4.54 -7.35
C GLY A 168 2.77 3.66 -6.33
N ASP A 169 4.01 4.03 -6.00
CA ASP A 169 4.92 3.25 -5.17
C ASP A 169 5.41 4.09 -3.96
N SER A 170 4.82 3.94 -2.77
CA SER A 170 3.57 3.21 -2.49
C SER A 170 2.49 4.11 -1.85
N GLY A 171 2.46 5.38 -2.27
CA GLY A 171 1.51 6.39 -1.79
C GLY A 171 0.04 6.00 -1.97
N LEU A 172 -0.30 5.28 -3.05
CA LEU A 172 -1.65 4.76 -3.27
C LEU A 172 -2.05 3.79 -2.14
N MET A 173 -1.15 2.89 -1.73
CA MET A 173 -1.42 1.94 -0.66
C MET A 173 -1.51 2.63 0.71
N ILE A 174 -0.73 3.69 0.94
CA ILE A 174 -0.87 4.53 2.13
C ILE A 174 -2.27 5.16 2.20
N ALA A 175 -2.77 5.69 1.08
CA ALA A 175 -4.11 6.26 1.03
C ALA A 175 -5.21 5.21 1.26
N VAL A 176 -5.06 4.01 0.68
CA VAL A 176 -5.97 2.87 0.90
C VAL A 176 -5.95 2.43 2.36
N MET A 177 -4.78 2.35 2.99
CA MET A 177 -4.65 1.98 4.40
C MET A 177 -5.33 2.99 5.34
N LEU A 178 -5.14 4.29 5.10
CA LEU A 178 -5.80 5.34 5.88
C LEU A 178 -7.33 5.28 5.77
N GLU A 179 -7.86 5.08 4.56
CA GLU A 179 -9.30 4.99 4.38
C GLU A 179 -9.88 3.67 4.92
N THR A 180 -9.12 2.57 4.82
CA THR A 180 -9.48 1.30 5.45
C THR A 180 -9.51 1.42 6.97
N LEU A 181 -8.55 2.12 7.56
CA LEU A 181 -8.51 2.42 8.99
C LEU A 181 -9.76 3.23 9.39
N ARG A 182 -10.12 4.30 8.66
CA ARG A 182 -11.34 5.08 8.90
C ARG A 182 -12.59 4.21 8.90
N VAL A 183 -12.75 3.36 7.89
CA VAL A 183 -13.89 2.46 7.77
C VAL A 183 -13.97 1.50 8.96
N ILE A 184 -12.84 0.88 9.32
CA ILE A 184 -12.79 -0.08 10.43
C ILE A 184 -13.16 0.57 11.75
N THR A 185 -12.64 1.76 12.04
CA THR A 185 -12.91 2.45 13.31
C THR A 185 -14.33 2.99 13.42
N LYS A 186 -15.09 3.05 12.32
CA LYS A 186 -16.51 3.40 12.26
C LYS A 186 -17.47 2.19 12.18
N ARG A 187 -16.97 0.95 12.04
CA ARG A 187 -17.81 -0.27 11.87
C ARG A 187 -18.43 -0.80 13.15
N GLU A 188 -19.67 -1.31 13.06
CA GLU A 188 -20.42 -1.86 14.22
C GLU A 188 -19.99 -3.27 14.54
N THR A 189 -19.61 -4.01 13.50
CA THR A 189 -19.08 -5.35 13.61
C THR A 189 -17.74 -5.31 14.32
N ILE A 190 -17.71 -5.85 15.54
CA ILE A 190 -16.52 -5.93 16.38
C ILE A 190 -15.49 -6.85 15.74
N LEU A 191 -14.24 -6.40 15.64
CA LEU A 191 -13.13 -7.22 15.16
C LEU A 191 -12.83 -8.37 16.14
N LYS A 192 -12.42 -9.52 15.60
CA LYS A 192 -11.97 -10.65 16.44
C LYS A 192 -10.54 -10.47 16.96
N HIS A 193 -9.68 -9.85 16.15
CA HIS A 193 -8.26 -9.63 16.41
C HIS A 193 -7.95 -8.15 16.24
N SER A 194 -6.94 -7.66 16.96
CA SER A 194 -6.42 -6.31 16.73
C SER A 194 -5.82 -6.20 15.33
N ILE A 195 -5.76 -4.98 14.82
CA ILE A 195 -5.13 -4.69 13.54
C ILE A 195 -4.05 -3.64 13.79
N ILE A 196 -2.85 -3.89 13.27
CA ILE A 196 -1.72 -2.97 13.31
C ILE A 196 -1.51 -2.46 11.89
N PHE A 197 -1.58 -1.15 11.71
CA PHE A 197 -1.23 -0.44 10.50
C PHE A 197 0.20 0.08 10.67
N LEU A 198 1.10 -0.38 9.82
CA LEU A 198 2.48 0.07 9.74
C LEU A 198 2.65 0.93 8.51
N PHE A 199 2.80 2.24 8.72
CA PHE A 199 3.25 3.18 7.71
C PHE A 199 4.77 3.25 7.80
N ASN A 200 5.44 2.47 6.96
CA ASN A 200 6.89 2.27 6.93
C ASN A 200 7.59 3.48 6.28
N GLY A 201 8.60 4.05 6.95
CA GLY A 201 9.31 5.23 6.45
C GLY A 201 10.66 4.97 5.80
N ALA A 202 11.05 3.71 5.58
CA ALA A 202 12.32 3.35 4.95
C ALA A 202 12.25 1.95 4.30
N GLU A 203 11.40 1.77 3.31
CA GLU A 203 11.35 0.55 2.50
C GLU A 203 12.36 0.59 1.35
N GLU A 204 12.46 1.75 0.69
CA GLU A 204 13.27 1.94 -0.52
C GLU A 204 14.77 1.85 -0.22
N ASN A 205 15.13 2.09 1.04
CA ASN A 205 16.40 1.67 1.61
C ASN A 205 16.22 0.24 2.17
N PRO A 206 16.78 -0.78 1.51
CA PRO A 206 16.21 -2.13 1.37
C PRO A 206 15.45 -2.75 2.56
N LEU A 207 14.19 -2.40 2.78
CA LEU A 207 13.32 -2.93 3.85
C LEU A 207 13.71 -2.54 5.29
N GLN A 208 14.42 -1.41 5.48
CA GLN A 208 14.91 -1.00 6.80
C GLN A 208 13.77 -0.75 7.81
N GLY A 209 12.68 -0.09 7.42
CA GLY A 209 11.60 0.24 8.34
C GLY A 209 10.74 -0.96 8.74
N SER A 210 10.49 -1.91 7.83
CA SER A 210 9.80 -3.15 8.18
C SER A 210 10.69 -4.06 9.05
N HIS A 211 11.99 -4.11 8.78
CA HIS A 211 12.97 -4.77 9.65
C HIS A 211 12.96 -4.15 11.05
N ALA A 212 12.98 -2.82 11.16
CA ALA A 212 12.90 -2.12 12.44
C ALA A 212 11.62 -2.45 13.21
N PHE A 213 10.47 -2.51 12.53
CA PHE A 213 9.22 -2.88 13.19
C PHE A 213 9.28 -4.30 13.74
N ILE A 214 9.56 -5.30 12.88
CA ILE A 214 9.44 -6.72 13.26
C ILE A 214 10.46 -7.13 14.34
N THR A 215 11.61 -6.46 14.40
CA THR A 215 12.69 -6.81 15.35
C THR A 215 12.66 -6.02 16.65
N GLN A 216 12.05 -4.83 16.69
CA GLN A 216 12.21 -3.90 17.82
C GLN A 216 10.88 -3.36 18.40
N HIS A 217 9.80 -3.33 17.63
CA HIS A 217 8.54 -2.76 18.11
C HIS A 217 7.82 -3.73 19.06
N GLU A 218 7.34 -3.25 20.22
CA GLU A 218 6.68 -4.11 21.21
C GLU A 218 5.47 -4.89 20.65
N TRP A 219 4.67 -4.23 19.81
CA TRP A 219 3.52 -4.86 19.14
C TRP A 219 3.87 -5.90 18.07
N ALA A 220 5.12 -5.99 17.61
CA ALA A 220 5.54 -6.98 16.61
C ALA A 220 5.37 -8.42 17.12
N ALA A 221 5.58 -8.67 18.42
CA ALA A 221 5.41 -9.98 19.03
C ALA A 221 3.96 -10.51 18.94
N ASN A 222 2.99 -9.61 18.79
CA ASN A 222 1.58 -9.93 18.66
C ASN A 222 1.15 -10.24 17.22
N VAL A 223 1.98 -9.98 16.22
CA VAL A 223 1.64 -10.26 14.81
C VAL A 223 1.68 -11.77 14.56
N LYS A 224 0.61 -12.33 13.97
CA LYS A 224 0.44 -13.77 13.72
C LYS A 224 -0.09 -14.06 12.33
#